data_AF-A0A1Q6ZWG0-F1
#
_entry.id   AF-A0A1Q6ZWG0-F1
#
_cell.length_a   1.000
_cell.length_b   1.000
_cell.length_c   1.000
_cell.angle_alpha   90.00
_cell.angle_beta   90.00
_cell.angle_gamma   90.00
#
_symmetry.space_group_name_H-M   'P 1'
#
loop_
_entity.id
_entity.type
_entity.pdbx_description
1 polymer ?
#
loop_
_entity_poly.entity_id
_entity_poly.type
_entity_poly.pdbx_seq_one_letter_code
_entity_poly.pdbx_strand_id
1 'polypeptide(L)' 'MNKRTIFFGAIVLAVLFLICAVYYIIPGIYHPFTSSPPYETHRTHAILFFVLAVVSVLVALVNRRGVAG' A
#
# COMPACT_ATOMS: atom_id res chain seq x y z
N MET A 1 15.75 -14.11 2.35
CA MET A 1 15.74 -13.06 1.30
C MET A 1 16.89 -12.10 1.54
N ASN A 2 17.56 -11.62 0.49
CA ASN A 2 18.62 -10.63 0.67
C ASN A 2 18.03 -9.24 1.02
N LYS A 3 18.80 -8.37 1.68
CA LYS A 3 18.33 -7.04 2.11
C LYS A 3 17.92 -6.14 0.94
N ARG A 4 18.57 -6.30 -0.23
CA ARG A 4 18.26 -5.53 -1.45
C ARG A 4 16.88 -5.88 -2.00
N THR A 5 16.54 -7.16 -2.08
CA THR A 5 15.25 -7.68 -2.49
C THR A 5 14.15 -7.24 -1.53
N ILE A 6 14.39 -7.25 -0.21
CA ILE A 6 13.43 -6.73 0.76
C ILE A 6 13.21 -5.23 0.57
N PHE A 7 14.28 -4.45 0.36
CA PHE A 7 14.18 -3.01 0.13
C PHE A 7 13.33 -2.68 -1.11
N PHE A 8 13.66 -3.26 -2.27
CA PHE A 8 12.91 -2.99 -3.50
C PHE A 8 11.49 -3.56 -3.44
N GLY A 9 11.31 -4.75 -2.87
CA GLY A 9 9.98 -5.33 -2.67
C GLY A 9 9.10 -4.46 -1.78
N ALA A 10 9.63 -3.94 -0.68
CA ALA A 10 8.92 -3.05 0.23
C ALA A 10 8.55 -1.70 -0.43
N ILE A 11 9.41 -1.16 -1.30
CA ILE A 11 9.08 0.04 -2.09
C ILE A 11 7.93 -0.24 -3.05
N VAL A 12 7.98 -1.35 -3.79
CA VAL A 12 6.90 -1.72 -4.72
C VAL A 12 5.59 -1.90 -3.98
N LEU A 13 5.60 -2.61 -2.85
CA LEU A 13 4.41 -2.77 -2.00
C LEU A 13 3.89 -1.44 -1.47
N ALA A 14 4.78 -0.53 -1.03
CA ALA A 14 4.38 0.80 -0.58
C ALA A 14 3.62 1.57 -1.67
N VAL A 15 4.11 1.54 -2.91
CA VAL A 15 3.45 2.20 -4.06
C VAL A 15 2.10 1.54 -4.36
N LEU A 16 2.04 0.21 -4.42
CA LEU A 16 0.79 -0.51 -4.69
C LEU A 16 -0.28 -0.25 -3.62
N PHE A 17 0.09 -0.29 -2.35
CA PHE A 17 -0.83 0.02 -1.27
C PHE A 17 -1.27 1.48 -1.28
N LEU A 18 -0.39 2.42 -1.63
CA LEU A 18 -0.78 3.82 -1.78
C LEU A 18 -1.79 4.01 -2.92
N ILE A 19 -1.57 3.35 -4.06
CA ILE A 19 -2.52 3.35 -5.19
C ILE A 19 -3.87 2.77 -4.75
N CYS A 20 -3.88 1.63 -4.03
CA CYS A 20 -5.10 1.06 -3.48
C CYS A 20 -5.80 2.03 -2.52
N ALA A 21 -5.05 2.71 -1.63
CA ALA A 21 -5.62 3.66 -0.70
C ALA A 21 -6.36 4.81 -1.42
N VAL A 22 -5.75 5.36 -2.47
CA VAL A 22 -6.37 6.40 -3.31
C VAL A 22 -7.58 5.85 -4.06
N TYR A 23 -7.46 4.66 -4.66
CA TYR A 23 -8.54 3.99 -5.36
C TYR A 23 -9.80 3.88 -4.49
N TYR A 24 -9.69 3.37 -3.25
CA TYR A 24 -10.84 3.23 -2.34
C TYR A 24 -11.45 4.55 -1.82
N ILE A 25 -10.84 5.70 -2.13
CA ILE A 25 -11.37 7.04 -1.80
C ILE A 25 -12.28 7.56 -2.92
N ILE A 26 -11.99 7.24 -4.18
CA ILE A 26 -12.66 7.82 -5.34
C ILE A 26 -14.09 7.23 -5.44
N PRO A 27 -15.16 8.02 -5.32
CA PRO A 27 -16.51 7.53 -5.55
C PRO A 27 -16.77 7.32 -7.06
N GLY A 28 -17.73 6.46 -7.40
CA GLY A 28 -18.17 6.22 -8.78
C GLY A 28 -17.34 5.17 -9.54
N ILE A 29 -16.32 4.60 -8.93
CA ILE A 29 -15.58 3.44 -9.47
C ILE A 29 -15.96 2.17 -8.70
N TYR A 30 -15.99 1.03 -9.39
CA TYR A 30 -16.29 -0.26 -8.75
C TYR A 30 -15.16 -0.63 -7.80
N HIS A 31 -15.48 -0.95 -6.54
CA HIS A 31 -14.56 -1.42 -5.50
C HIS A 31 -14.83 -2.90 -5.16
N PRO A 32 -13.90 -3.82 -5.49
CA PRO A 32 -14.04 -5.23 -5.13
C PRO A 32 -13.92 -5.42 -3.61
N PHE A 33 -14.38 -6.57 -3.11
CA PHE A 33 -14.28 -6.96 -1.70
C PHE A 33 -14.98 -6.02 -0.70
N THR A 34 -16.09 -5.41 -1.13
CA THR A 34 -16.91 -4.52 -0.28
C THR A 34 -18.36 -5.01 -0.21
N SER A 35 -19.01 -4.76 0.93
CA SER A 35 -20.31 -5.36 1.28
C SER A 35 -21.54 -4.53 0.90
N SER A 36 -21.40 -3.48 0.06
CA SER A 36 -22.41 -2.55 -0.50
C SER A 36 -22.35 -1.09 0.02
N PRO A 37 -22.60 -0.07 -0.82
CA PRO A 37 -22.61 -0.08 -2.29
C PRO A 37 -21.17 -0.12 -2.84
N PRO A 38 -20.87 -0.93 -3.86
CA PRO A 38 -19.49 -1.11 -4.36
C PRO A 38 -18.95 0.11 -5.13
N TYR A 39 -19.77 1.14 -5.35
CA TYR A 39 -19.38 2.37 -6.05
C TYR A 39 -19.19 3.56 -5.08
N GLU A 40 -19.37 3.33 -3.78
CA GLU A 40 -19.16 4.35 -2.74
C GLU A 40 -17.70 4.42 -2.29
N THR A 41 -17.34 5.50 -1.62
CA THR A 41 -16.04 5.59 -0.95
C THR A 41 -15.98 4.61 0.23
N HIS A 42 -14.93 3.79 0.29
CA HIS A 42 -14.71 2.85 1.40
C HIS A 42 -13.52 3.26 2.27
N ARG A 43 -13.80 4.16 3.21
CA ARG A 43 -12.79 4.75 4.11
C ARG A 43 -11.99 3.71 4.90
N THR A 44 -12.62 2.62 5.36
CA THR A 44 -11.93 1.56 6.10
C THR A 44 -10.85 0.88 5.26
N HIS A 45 -11.14 0.56 4.00
CA HIS A 45 -10.17 -0.02 3.07
C HIS A 45 -9.08 0.99 2.73
N ALA A 46 -9.45 2.25 2.46
CA ALA A 46 -8.49 3.31 2.18
C ALA A 46 -7.49 3.51 3.34
N ILE A 47 -7.99 3.59 4.58
CA ILE A 47 -7.16 3.70 5.79
C ILE A 47 -6.28 2.47 5.96
N LEU A 48 -6.83 1.26 5.78
CA LEU A 48 -6.06 0.03 5.89
C LEU A 48 -4.89 -0.01 4.89
N PHE A 49 -5.16 0.27 3.62
CA PHE A 49 -4.13 0.32 2.59
C PHE A 49 -3.12 1.44 2.84
N PHE A 50 -3.56 2.60 3.32
CA PHE A 50 -2.65 3.67 3.68
C PHE A 50 -1.70 3.26 4.81
N VAL A 51 -2.21 2.60 5.86
CA VAL A 51 -1.39 2.07 6.95
C VAL A 51 -0.38 1.03 6.42
N LEU A 52 -0.81 0.12 5.54
CA LEU A 52 0.09 -0.86 4.92
C LEU A 52 1.17 -0.19 4.05
N ALA A 53 0.84 0.91 3.36
CA ALA A 53 1.81 1.70 2.61
C ALA A 53 2.88 2.29 3.54
N VAL A 54 2.46 2.90 4.65
CA VAL A 54 3.38 3.44 5.68
C VAL A 54 4.27 2.34 6.25
N VAL A 55 3.71 1.20 6.64
CA VAL A 55 4.49 0.06 7.15
C VAL A 55 5.51 -0.42 6.12
N SER A 56 5.13 -0.50 4.84
CA SER A 56 6.04 -0.90 3.76
C SER A 56 7.19 0.11 3.57
N VAL A 57 6.92 1.42 3.70
CA VAL A 57 7.97 2.45 3.72
C VAL A 57 8.92 2.24 4.90
N LEU A 58 8.41 1.98 6.09
CA LEU A 58 9.24 1.72 7.28
C LEU A 58 10.14 0.49 7.07
N VAL A 59 9.60 -0.59 6.51
CA VAL A 59 10.38 -1.79 6.15
C VAL A 59 11.48 -1.46 5.14
N ALA A 60 11.18 -0.66 4.11
CA ALA A 60 12.18 -0.20 3.16
C ALA A 60 13.28 0.63 3.86
N LEU A 61 12.92 1.58 4.72
CA LEU A 61 13.88 2.42 5.44
C LEU A 61 14.84 1.61 6.32
N VAL A 62 14.33 0.60 7.03
CA VAL A 62 15.15 -0.30 7.87
C VAL A 62 16.14 -1.11 7.02
N ASN A 63 15.75 -1.51 5.80
CA ASN A 63 16.56 -2.34 4.91
C ASN A 63 17.45 -1.54 3.93
N ARG A 64 17.31 -0.22 3.87
CA ARG A 64 18.07 0.70 3.00
C ARG A 64 19.59 0.50 3.10
N ARG A 65 20.10 0.26 4.31
CA ARG A 65 21.55 0.09 4.57
C ARG A 65 22.17 -1.08 3.81
N GLY A 66 21.39 -2.11 3.44
CA GLY A 66 21.89 -3.24 2.66
C GLY A 66 22.00 -2.99 1.15
N VAL A 67 21.54 -1.82 0.67
CA VAL A 67 21.60 -1.41 -0.74
C VAL A 67 22.69 -0.38 -0.99
N ALA A 68 22.98 0.48 -0.01
CA ALA A 68 23.95 1.57 -0.10
C ALA A 68 25.40 1.16 0.25
N GLY A 69 25.67 -0.14 0.36
CA GLY A 69 26.99 -0.71 0.60
C GLY A 69 27.44 -1.63 -0.53
#